data_AF-A0A1B6Y7B1-F1
#
_entry.id   AF-A0A1B6Y7B1-F1
#
_cell.length_a   1.000
_cell.length_b   1.000
_cell.length_c   1.000
_cell.angle_alpha   90.00
_cell.angle_beta   90.00
_cell.angle_gamma   90.00
#
_symmetry.space_group_name_H-M   'P 1'
#
loop_
_entity.id
_entity.type
_entity.pdbx_description
1 polymer ?
#
loop_
_entity_poly.entity_id
_entity_poly.type
_entity_poly.pdbx_seq_one_letter_code
_entity_poly.pdbx_strand_id
1 'polypeptide(L)'
;MLYGDERYIKEFSEAAVISFSEFKTNYSKYLELRNEDAFRKAGHKIKPVAQMLGLNGILEEYEHAKILLWEDKDDSEIRASITKMDKICISVLNELENISDDK
;
A
#
# COMPACT_ATOMS: atom_id res chain seq x y z
N MET A 1 1.08 28.89 -7.82
CA MET A 1 0.21 27.85 -7.24
C MET A 1 0.81 26.50 -7.63
N LEU A 2 1.31 25.73 -6.66
CA LEU A 2 2.00 24.44 -6.88
C LEU A 2 1.06 23.27 -7.25
N TYR A 3 -0.25 23.48 -7.21
CA TYR A 3 -1.28 22.43 -7.36
C TYR A 3 -2.05 22.48 -8.69
N GLY A 4 -1.59 23.27 -9.66
CA GLY A 4 -2.29 23.46 -10.95
C GLY A 4 -1.47 23.11 -12.19
N ASP A 5 -0.30 22.50 -12.01
CA ASP A 5 0.53 22.04 -13.14
C ASP A 5 0.25 20.55 -13.35
N GLU A 6 -0.44 20.21 -14.43
CA GLU A 6 -0.79 18.81 -14.81
C GLU A 6 0.44 17.89 -14.78
N ARG A 7 1.63 18.45 -15.06
CA ARG A 7 2.91 17.73 -14.95
C ARG A 7 3.20 17.25 -13.53
N TYR A 8 2.90 18.06 -12.52
CA TYR A 8 3.09 17.69 -11.12
C TYR A 8 2.15 16.56 -10.70
N ILE A 9 0.88 16.61 -11.16
CA ILE A 9 -0.10 15.55 -10.89
C ILE A 9 0.36 14.23 -11.53
N LYS A 10 0.86 14.30 -12.76
CA LYS A 10 1.38 13.14 -13.47
C LYS A 10 2.61 12.53 -12.78
N GLU A 11 3.64 13.33 -12.49
CA GLU A 11 4.85 12.86 -11.79
C GLU A 11 4.52 12.26 -10.42
N PHE A 12 3.62 12.91 -9.68
CA PHE A 12 3.16 12.39 -8.40
C PHE A 12 2.43 11.04 -8.56
N SER A 13 1.54 10.92 -9.55
CA SER A 13 0.78 9.70 -9.81
C SER A 13 1.70 8.54 -10.21
N GLU A 14 2.68 8.78 -11.08
CA GLU A 14 3.70 7.79 -11.47
C GLU A 14 4.51 7.31 -10.25
N ALA A 15 4.95 8.24 -9.39
CA ALA A 15 5.67 7.91 -8.16
C ALA A 15 4.80 7.13 -7.16
N ALA A 16 3.51 7.47 -7.07
CA ALA A 16 2.55 6.76 -6.23
C ALA A 16 2.32 5.33 -6.74
N VAL A 17 2.15 5.12 -8.05
CA VAL A 17 2.01 3.79 -8.68
C VAL A 17 3.19 2.89 -8.33
N ILE A 18 4.42 3.40 -8.45
CA ILE A 18 5.63 2.66 -8.08
C ILE A 18 5.60 2.30 -6.58
N SER A 19 5.27 3.27 -5.73
CA SER A 19 5.27 3.09 -4.27
C SER A 19 4.24 2.05 -3.82
N PHE A 20 3.01 2.09 -4.35
CA PHE A 20 1.97 1.12 -4.02
C PHE A 20 2.26 -0.27 -4.58
N SER A 21 2.84 -0.37 -5.78
CA SER A 21 3.25 -1.65 -6.37
C SER A 21 4.35 -2.34 -5.55
N GLU A 22 5.36 -1.57 -5.13
CA GLU A 22 6.41 -2.06 -4.23
C GLU A 22 5.84 -2.46 -2.87
N PHE A 23 4.98 -1.62 -2.27
CA PHE A 23 4.37 -1.90 -0.98
C PHE A 23 3.55 -3.18 -1.02
N LYS A 24 2.68 -3.35 -2.02
CA LYS A 24 1.85 -4.55 -2.21
C LYS A 24 2.69 -5.84 -2.24
N THR A 25 3.77 -5.83 -3.01
CA THR A 25 4.69 -6.97 -3.15
C THR A 25 5.39 -7.27 -1.83
N ASN A 26 5.92 -6.24 -1.16
CA ASN A 26 6.63 -6.36 0.10
C ASN A 26 5.70 -6.79 1.25
N TYR A 27 4.47 -6.30 1.26
CA TYR A 27 3.46 -6.67 2.24
C TYR A 27 3.22 -8.17 2.23
N SER A 28 2.90 -8.74 1.07
CA SER A 28 2.70 -10.19 0.90
C SER A 28 3.92 -10.97 1.36
N LYS A 29 5.09 -10.63 0.81
CA LYS A 29 6.35 -11.33 1.07
C LYS A 29 6.70 -11.34 2.56
N TYR A 30 6.64 -10.19 3.23
CA TYR A 30 7.09 -10.09 4.61
C TYR A 30 6.08 -10.64 5.61
N LEU A 31 4.78 -10.61 5.29
CA LEU A 31 3.76 -11.25 6.11
C LEU A 31 3.86 -12.79 6.03
N GLU A 32 4.07 -13.34 4.84
CA GLU A 32 4.32 -14.79 4.66
C GLU A 32 5.58 -15.27 5.37
N LEU A 33 6.66 -14.49 5.32
CA LEU A 33 7.92 -14.79 5.99
C LEU A 33 7.90 -14.48 7.49
N ARG A 34 6.79 -13.96 8.03
CA ARG A 34 6.66 -13.46 9.41
C ARG A 34 7.81 -12.51 9.81
N ASN A 35 8.27 -11.69 8.86
CA ASN A 35 9.40 -10.78 9.05
C ASN A 35 8.89 -9.40 9.48
N GLU A 36 8.65 -9.24 10.78
CA GLU A 36 8.09 -8.01 11.37
C GLU A 36 8.92 -6.76 11.05
N ASP A 37 10.25 -6.85 11.14
CA ASP A 37 11.13 -5.70 10.90
C ASP A 37 11.04 -5.18 9.46
N ALA A 38 11.06 -6.10 8.49
CA ALA A 38 10.93 -5.75 7.08
C ALA A 38 9.50 -5.27 6.76
N PHE A 39 8.49 -5.90 7.36
CA PHE A 39 7.09 -5.49 7.22
C PHE A 39 6.86 -4.06 7.74
N ARG A 40 7.41 -3.74 8.91
CA ARG A 40 7.33 -2.41 9.52
C ARG A 40 8.02 -1.35 8.67
N LYS A 41 9.18 -1.67 8.07
CA LYS A 41 9.88 -0.77 7.14
C LYS A 41 9.04 -0.48 5.88
N ALA A 42 8.41 -1.50 5.30
CA ALA A 42 7.52 -1.34 4.16
C ALA A 42 6.32 -0.43 4.50
N GLY A 43 5.69 -0.65 5.66
CA GLY A 43 4.60 0.19 6.16
C GLY A 43 5.01 1.66 6.40
N HIS A 44 6.17 1.89 7.02
CA HIS A 44 6.69 3.25 7.22
C HIS A 44 6.95 4.00 5.90
N LYS A 45 7.38 3.28 4.85
CA LYS A 45 7.62 3.88 3.53
C LYS A 45 6.32 4.32 2.86
N ILE A 46 5.25 3.51 2.93
CA ILE A 46 3.99 3.82 2.23
C ILE A 46 3.09 4.79 3.00
N LYS A 47 3.19 4.81 4.33
CA LYS A 47 2.30 5.57 5.22
C LYS A 47 2.11 7.04 4.83
N PRO A 48 3.17 7.82 4.51
CA PRO A 48 3.00 9.22 4.11
C PRO A 48 2.15 9.39 2.85
N VAL A 49 2.37 8.55 1.84
CA VAL A 49 1.62 8.60 0.56
C VAL A 49 0.17 8.18 0.78
N ALA A 50 -0.07 7.11 1.54
CA ALA A 50 -1.42 6.66 1.88
C ALA A 50 -2.20 7.73 2.68
N GLN A 51 -1.55 8.42 3.62
CA GLN A 51 -2.17 9.53 4.37
C GLN A 51 -2.48 10.73 3.47
N MET A 52 -1.54 11.10 2.59
CA MET A 52 -1.72 12.20 1.65
C MET A 52 -2.91 11.97 0.70
N LEU A 53 -3.14 10.72 0.31
CA LEU A 53 -4.25 10.30 -0.55
C LEU A 53 -5.53 9.92 0.21
N GLY A 54 -5.54 9.99 1.54
CA GLY A 54 -6.71 9.61 2.35
C GLY A 54 -7.07 8.12 2.31
N LEU A 55 -6.11 7.24 2.01
CA LEU A 55 -6.28 5.80 1.85
C LEU A 55 -6.30 5.06 3.19
N ASN A 56 -7.29 5.37 4.02
CA ASN A 56 -7.41 4.81 5.38
C ASN A 56 -7.47 3.28 5.40
N GLY A 57 -8.07 2.66 4.37
CA GLY A 57 -8.12 1.19 4.27
C GLY A 57 -6.75 0.51 4.22
N ILE A 58 -5.74 1.15 3.60
CA ILE A 58 -4.36 0.64 3.61
C ILE A 58 -3.76 0.73 5.02
N LEU A 59 -4.01 1.85 5.71
CA LEU A 59 -3.45 2.08 7.04
C LEU A 59 -4.07 1.12 8.07
N GLU A 60 -5.39 0.96 8.03
CA GLU A 60 -6.13 0.06 8.91
C GLU A 60 -5.71 -1.39 8.71
N GLU A 61 -5.62 -1.85 7.45
CA GLU A 61 -5.22 -3.22 7.16
C GLU A 61 -3.76 -3.49 7.53
N TYR A 62 -2.88 -2.50 7.35
CA TYR A 62 -1.50 -2.60 7.82
C TYR A 62 -1.40 -2.71 9.35
N GLU A 63 -2.18 -1.92 10.10
CA GLU A 63 -2.21 -2.01 11.56
C GLU A 63 -2.78 -3.37 12.03
N HIS A 64 -3.84 -3.85 11.37
CA HIS A 64 -4.39 -5.18 11.58
C HIS A 64 -3.33 -6.29 11.37
N ALA A 65 -2.59 -6.25 10.26
CA ALA A 65 -1.59 -7.28 9.98
C ALA A 65 -0.39 -7.29 10.93
N LYS A 66 -0.03 -6.14 11.53
CA LYS A 66 0.96 -6.15 12.62
C LYS A 66 0.45 -6.94 13.82
N ILE A 67 -0.85 -6.84 14.15
CA ILE A 67 -1.44 -7.63 15.23
C ILE A 67 -1.38 -9.12 14.87
N LEU A 68 -1.64 -9.49 13.60
CA LEU A 68 -1.53 -10.90 13.16
C LEU A 68 -0.12 -11.47 13.37
N LEU A 69 0.91 -10.69 13.05
CA LEU A 69 2.31 -11.07 13.28
C LEU A 69 2.62 -11.18 14.78
N TRP A 70 2.17 -10.21 15.57
CA TRP A 70 2.44 -10.15 17.00
C TRP A 70 1.76 -11.27 17.79
N GLU A 71 0.53 -11.63 17.41
CA GLU A 71 -0.23 -12.73 18.01
C GLU A 71 0.13 -14.11 17.42
N ASP A 72 1.11 -14.18 16.51
CA ASP A 72 1.53 -15.39 15.80
C ASP A 72 0.35 -16.19 15.21
N LYS A 73 -0.56 -15.48 14.53
CA LYS A 73 -1.76 -16.08 13.93
C LYS A 73 -1.44 -17.11 12.87
N ASP A 74 -2.40 -17.98 12.58
CA ASP A 74 -2.20 -19.05 11.61
C ASP A 74 -2.09 -18.52 10.16
N ASP A 75 -1.57 -19.37 9.27
CA ASP A 75 -1.34 -19.01 7.87
C ASP A 75 -2.61 -18.65 7.10
N SER A 76 -3.79 -19.08 7.55
CA SER A 76 -5.06 -18.75 6.89
C SER A 76 -5.45 -17.30 7.12
N GLU A 77 -5.26 -16.79 8.34
CA GLU A 77 -5.47 -15.38 8.67
C GLU A 77 -4.47 -14.47 7.96
N ILE A 78 -3.19 -14.90 7.89
CA ILE A 78 -2.14 -14.20 7.14
C ILE A 78 -2.53 -14.08 5.66
N ARG A 79 -2.93 -15.18 5.01
CA ARG A 79 -3.37 -15.16 3.60
C ARG A 79 -4.60 -14.32 3.37
N ALA A 80 -5.54 -14.31 4.32
CA ALA A 80 -6.73 -13.47 4.24
C ALA A 80 -6.36 -11.98 4.24
N SER A 81 -5.44 -11.57 5.11
CA SER A 81 -4.93 -10.19 5.15
C SER A 81 -4.19 -9.81 3.86
N ILE A 82 -3.33 -10.70 3.34
CA ILE A 82 -2.64 -10.48 2.06
C ILE A 82 -3.64 -10.27 0.92
N THR A 83 -4.64 -11.14 0.83
CA THR A 83 -5.68 -11.04 -0.21
C THR A 83 -6.47 -9.74 -0.09
N LYS A 84 -6.76 -9.29 1.13
CA LYS A 84 -7.47 -8.03 1.37
C LYS A 84 -6.60 -6.83 0.95
N MET A 85 -5.34 -6.79 1.37
CA MET A 85 -4.41 -5.72 1.00
C MET A 85 -4.17 -5.67 -0.52
N ASP A 86 -4.01 -6.83 -1.17
CA ASP A 86 -3.83 -6.90 -2.62
C ASP A 86 -5.00 -6.27 -3.38
N LYS A 87 -6.24 -6.57 -2.96
CA LYS A 87 -7.45 -5.94 -3.54
C LYS A 87 -7.47 -4.43 -3.35
N ILE A 88 -7.14 -3.95 -2.15
CA ILE A 88 -7.08 -2.50 -1.87
C ILE A 88 -6.04 -1.84 -2.76
N CYS A 89 -4.82 -2.37 -2.81
CA CYS A 89 -3.75 -1.84 -3.64
C CYS A 89 -4.10 -1.87 -5.13
N ILE A 90 -4.73 -2.94 -5.63
CA ILE A 90 -5.17 -3.00 -7.04
C ILE A 90 -6.19 -1.89 -7.35
N SER A 91 -7.15 -1.64 -6.45
CA SER A 91 -8.12 -0.53 -6.64
C SER A 91 -7.39 0.81 -6.75
N VAL A 92 -6.46 1.07 -5.83
CA VAL A 92 -5.68 2.33 -5.80
C VAL A 92 -4.82 2.48 -7.05
N LEU A 93 -4.16 1.41 -7.49
CA LEU A 93 -3.32 1.43 -8.69
C LEU A 93 -4.15 1.74 -9.94
N ASN A 94 -5.31 1.09 -10.09
CA ASN A 94 -6.21 1.36 -11.22
C ASN A 94 -6.70 2.82 -11.21
N GLU A 95 -7.01 3.38 -10.05
CA GLU A 95 -7.42 4.79 -9.93
C GLU A 95 -6.29 5.75 -10.31
N LEU A 96 -5.06 5.49 -9.87
CA LEU A 96 -3.88 6.31 -10.20
C LEU A 96 -3.51 6.23 -11.70
N GLU A 97 -3.59 5.04 -12.29
CA GLU A 97 -3.33 4.84 -13.72
C GLU A 97 -4.36 5.58 -14.59
N ASN A 98 -5.65 5.52 -14.23
CA ASN A 98 -6.70 6.27 -14.94
C ASN A 98 -6.48 7.79 -14.88
N ILE A 99 -5.98 8.33 -13.76
CA ILE A 99 -5.63 9.76 -13.64
C ILE A 99 -4.43 10.12 -14.52
N SER A 100 -3.50 9.19 -14.74
CA SER A 100 -2.31 9.42 -15.56
C SER A 100 -2.55 9.34 -17.07
N ASP A 101 -3.63 8.67 -17.48
CA ASP A 101 -4.01 8.41 -18.87
C ASP A 101 -5.06 9.38 -19.44
N ASP A 102 -5.70 10.21 -18.61
CA ASP A 102 -6.59 11.28 -19.09
C ASP A 102 -5.77 12.32 -19.88
N LYS A 103 -5.97 12.30 -21.21
CA LYS A 103 -5.33 13.14 -22.23
C LYS A 103 -5.97 14.51 -22.38
#